data_AF-A0A9E3JKX2-F1
#
_entry.id   AF-A0A9E3JKX2-F1
#
_cell.length_a   1.000
_cell.length_b   1.000
_cell.length_c   1.000
_cell.angle_alpha   90.00
_cell.angle_beta   90.00
_cell.angle_gamma   90.00
#
_symmetry.space_group_name_H-M   'P 1'
#
loop_
_entity.id
_entity.type
_entity.pdbx_description
1 polymer ?
#
loop_
_entity_poly.entity_id
_entity_poly.type
_entity_poly.pdbx_seq_one_letter_code
_entity_poly.pdbx_strand_id
1 'polypeptide(L)'
;MSDTTPSDASVVFGAFDGNRSLPDAAPADAAAGPVVPDGALPPVPPPPRLYVVPCPAPLPPSAPPPDPFDTGRAQLNRMLLRRLRHARMLSQQDMADDCWRRNFRISIATIKRAESGHAVRFRIVRELARYFDVPAADLLSA
;
A
#
# COMPACT_ATOMS: atom_id res chain seq x y z
N MET A 1 23.01 0.82 -51.42
CA MET A 1 22.35 2.02 -51.97
C MET A 1 20.92 1.96 -51.50
N SER A 2 20.46 2.65 -50.46
CA SER A 2 20.96 3.76 -49.64
C SER A 2 20.18 3.64 -48.30
N ASP A 3 20.84 3.69 -47.12
CA ASP A 3 20.94 4.90 -46.27
C ASP A 3 19.54 5.36 -45.77
N THR A 4 19.22 5.61 -44.49
CA THR A 4 19.98 6.11 -43.34
C THR A 4 19.15 5.88 -42.07
N THR A 5 19.80 5.62 -40.93
CA THR A 5 19.24 5.59 -39.55
C THR A 5 19.03 7.02 -38.98
N PRO A 6 18.99 7.28 -37.65
CA PRO A 6 17.81 7.37 -36.78
C PRO A 6 17.66 8.76 -36.10
N SER A 7 16.50 9.08 -35.49
CA SER A 7 16.29 10.09 -34.41
C SER A 7 14.77 10.23 -34.19
N ASP A 8 14.20 10.49 -33.03
CA ASP A 8 14.70 11.17 -31.84
C ASP A 8 13.84 10.79 -30.63
N ALA A 9 14.44 10.85 -29.44
CA ALA A 9 13.82 10.61 -28.16
C ALA A 9 13.10 11.87 -27.65
N SER A 10 11.95 11.72 -27.00
CA SER A 10 11.58 12.63 -25.89
C SER A 10 10.37 12.10 -25.12
N VAL A 11 10.68 11.41 -24.03
CA VAL A 11 9.75 11.22 -22.90
C VAL A 11 9.68 12.56 -22.17
N VAL A 12 8.55 13.26 -22.27
CA VAL A 12 8.25 14.42 -21.42
C VAL A 12 7.40 13.94 -20.25
N PHE A 13 8.05 13.85 -19.08
CA PHE A 13 7.40 13.76 -17.79
C PHE A 13 6.77 15.12 -17.47
N GLY A 14 5.44 15.19 -17.48
CA GLY A 14 4.70 16.35 -17.00
C GLY A 14 4.69 16.37 -15.47
N ALA A 15 5.45 17.28 -14.87
CA ALA A 15 5.33 17.66 -13.47
C ALA A 15 4.04 18.45 -13.27
N PHE A 16 3.15 17.93 -12.42
CA PHE A 16 1.92 18.56 -12.00
C PHE A 16 2.21 19.32 -10.69
N ASP A 17 2.51 20.62 -10.79
CA ASP A 17 2.60 21.48 -9.61
C ASP A 17 1.28 22.20 -9.38
N GLY A 18 0.67 21.87 -8.25
CA GLY A 18 -0.57 22.44 -7.78
C GLY A 18 -0.37 23.81 -7.14
N ASN A 19 -1.01 24.81 -7.76
CA ASN A 19 -1.99 25.69 -7.10
C ASN A 19 -1.50 26.82 -6.15
N ARG A 20 -1.84 28.05 -6.60
CA ARG A 20 -2.25 29.28 -5.87
C ARG A 20 -1.21 30.33 -5.38
N SER A 21 -0.99 31.34 -6.25
CA SER A 21 -1.39 32.77 -6.11
C SER A 21 -2.11 33.16 -4.80
N LEU A 22 -1.82 34.22 -4.00
CA LEU A 22 -1.39 35.64 -4.13
C LEU A 22 -1.22 36.21 -2.67
N PRO A 23 -0.95 37.51 -2.38
CA PRO A 23 -0.11 38.54 -3.04
C PRO A 23 0.87 39.28 -2.08
N ASP A 24 1.66 40.15 -2.70
CA ASP A 24 2.59 41.19 -2.22
C ASP A 24 1.92 42.41 -1.50
N ALA A 25 2.75 43.32 -0.97
CA ALA A 25 2.52 44.64 -0.31
C ALA A 25 2.64 44.62 1.23
N ALA A 26 3.45 45.44 1.93
CA ALA A 26 4.29 46.60 1.62
C ALA A 26 5.24 46.88 2.84
N PRO A 27 6.24 47.78 2.73
CA PRO A 27 7.28 47.99 3.74
C PRO A 27 7.00 49.18 4.67
N ALA A 28 7.49 49.14 5.92
CA ALA A 28 7.69 50.33 6.76
C ALA A 28 8.76 50.08 7.84
N ASP A 29 9.87 50.78 7.68
CA ASP A 29 10.99 50.91 8.60
C ASP A 29 10.83 52.26 9.32
N ALA A 30 10.95 52.31 10.66
CA ALA A 30 11.44 53.46 11.46
C ALA A 30 11.01 53.41 12.95
N ALA A 31 12.00 53.10 13.79
CA ALA A 31 12.41 53.80 15.03
C ALA A 31 11.37 54.31 16.06
N ALA A 32 11.43 53.75 17.28
CA ALA A 32 11.52 54.50 18.54
C ALA A 32 11.96 53.58 19.69
N GLY A 33 12.77 54.13 20.61
CA GLY A 33 13.59 53.42 21.59
C GLY A 33 12.89 52.84 22.84
N PRO A 34 13.69 52.47 23.85
CA PRO A 34 13.39 51.39 24.80
C PRO A 34 12.71 51.89 26.07
N VAL A 35 11.79 51.08 26.61
CA VAL A 35 11.31 51.22 27.98
C VAL A 35 11.32 49.83 28.62
N VAL A 36 12.21 49.63 29.58
CA VAL A 36 12.28 48.50 30.52
C VAL A 36 12.27 49.11 31.92
N PRO A 37 11.87 48.41 32.99
CA PRO A 37 11.15 47.15 33.10
C PRO A 37 9.89 47.27 34.00
N ASP A 38 8.82 46.53 33.71
CA ASP A 38 7.79 46.23 34.71
C ASP A 38 7.84 44.74 35.07
N GLY A 39 7.58 44.45 36.33
CA GLY A 39 7.96 43.21 37.01
C GLY A 39 7.50 41.95 36.28
N ALA A 40 8.47 41.11 35.93
CA ALA A 40 8.21 39.73 35.58
C ALA A 40 9.16 38.85 36.40
N LEU A 41 8.58 38.20 37.42
CA LEU A 41 9.19 37.08 38.12
C LEU A 41 9.78 36.09 37.12
N PRO A 42 10.98 35.53 37.36
CA PRO A 42 11.54 34.54 36.45
C PRO A 42 10.59 33.34 36.33
N PRO A 43 10.38 32.78 35.12
CA PRO A 43 9.54 31.62 34.95
C PRO A 43 10.14 30.44 35.72
N VAL A 44 9.38 29.93 36.69
CA VAL A 44 9.72 28.72 37.44
C VAL A 44 9.87 27.57 36.43
N PRO A 45 11.00 26.83 36.44
CA PRO A 45 11.17 25.69 35.55
C PRO A 45 10.12 24.62 35.89
N PRO A 46 9.48 23.99 34.89
CA PRO A 46 8.53 22.93 35.14
C PRO A 46 9.22 21.73 35.83
N PRO A 47 8.51 21.01 36.72
CA PRO A 47 9.09 19.85 37.40
C PRO A 47 9.48 18.76 36.39
N PRO A 48 10.49 17.93 36.72
CA PRO A 48 10.92 16.85 35.84
C PRO A 48 9.75 15.89 35.58
N ARG A 49 9.36 15.77 34.31
CA ARG A 49 8.43 14.73 33.86
C ARG A 49 9.10 13.38 34.09
N LEU A 50 8.63 12.65 35.09
CA LEU A 50 8.93 11.23 35.25
C LEU A 50 8.30 10.51 34.06
N TYR A 51 9.12 10.22 33.04
CA TYR A 51 8.71 9.34 31.95
C TYR A 51 8.62 7.93 32.52
N VAL A 52 7.38 7.42 32.66
CA VAL A 52 7.15 6.00 32.88
C VAL A 52 7.64 5.28 31.63
N VAL A 53 8.77 4.60 31.74
CA VAL A 53 9.22 3.65 30.71
C VAL A 53 8.16 2.54 30.64
N PRO A 54 7.45 2.34 29.52
CA PRO A 54 6.58 1.19 29.37
C PRO A 54 7.44 -0.06 29.45
N CYS A 55 7.19 -0.93 30.44
CA CYS A 55 7.81 -2.25 30.49
C CYS A 55 7.61 -2.94 29.13
N PRO A 56 8.66 -3.53 28.51
CA PRO A 56 8.46 -4.36 27.34
C PRO A 56 7.56 -5.53 27.74
N ALA A 57 6.38 -5.60 27.14
CA ALA A 57 5.46 -6.71 27.35
C ALA A 57 6.18 -8.03 27.03
N PRO A 58 6.00 -9.10 27.83
CA PRO A 58 6.60 -10.39 27.55
C PRO A 58 6.11 -10.87 26.18
N LEU A 59 7.06 -11.19 25.30
CA LEU A 59 6.79 -11.73 23.97
C LEU A 59 5.88 -12.96 24.11
N PRO A 60 4.76 -13.05 23.37
CA PRO A 60 3.92 -14.23 23.43
C PRO A 60 4.72 -15.46 22.98
N PRO A 61 4.54 -16.63 23.61
CA PRO A 61 5.20 -17.85 23.18
C PRO A 61 4.82 -18.14 21.73
N SER A 62 5.84 -18.45 20.93
CA SER A 62 5.79 -18.90 19.54
C SER A 62 4.43 -19.44 19.15
N ALA A 63 3.69 -18.67 18.33
CA ALA A 63 2.43 -19.12 17.78
C ALA A 63 2.63 -20.50 17.11
N PRO A 64 1.72 -21.46 17.32
CA PRO A 64 1.76 -22.73 16.61
C PRO A 64 1.73 -22.48 15.09
N PRO A 65 2.30 -23.38 14.26
CA PRO A 65 2.11 -23.30 12.82
C PRO A 65 0.60 -23.26 12.55
N PRO A 66 0.09 -22.28 11.78
CA PRO A 66 -1.34 -22.17 11.54
C PRO A 66 -1.82 -23.46 10.86
N ASP A 67 -2.90 -24.06 11.36
CA ASP A 67 -3.53 -25.16 10.64
C ASP A 67 -3.91 -24.63 9.24
N PRO A 68 -3.72 -25.39 8.15
CA PRO A 68 -4.03 -24.91 6.81
C PRO A 68 -5.51 -24.54 6.62
N PHE A 69 -6.36 -24.95 7.58
CA PHE A 69 -7.80 -24.69 7.63
C PHE A 69 -8.24 -23.81 8.81
N ASP A 70 -7.30 -23.24 9.57
CA ASP A 70 -7.61 -22.36 10.68
C ASP A 70 -8.38 -21.14 10.18
N THR A 71 -9.62 -21.00 10.64
CA THR A 71 -10.40 -19.75 10.50
C THR A 71 -10.87 -19.41 9.08
N GLY A 72 -11.40 -20.37 8.32
CA GLY A 72 -12.15 -20.04 7.09
C GLY A 72 -11.29 -19.53 5.93
N ARG A 73 -9.98 -19.78 6.00
CA ARG A 73 -8.98 -19.37 5.01
C ARG A 73 -8.27 -20.62 4.48
N ALA A 74 -7.79 -20.51 3.25
CA ALA A 74 -7.01 -21.54 2.58
C ALA A 74 -5.86 -20.89 1.81
N GLN A 75 -4.72 -21.57 1.76
CA GLN A 75 -3.64 -21.22 0.86
C GLN A 75 -3.89 -21.80 -0.53
N LEU A 76 -3.62 -20.99 -1.55
CA LEU A 76 -3.76 -21.39 -2.94
C LEU A 76 -2.40 -21.74 -3.53
N ASN A 77 -2.38 -22.68 -4.46
CA ASN A 77 -1.18 -23.03 -5.21
C ASN A 77 -0.76 -21.86 -6.12
N ARG A 78 0.23 -21.08 -5.64
CA ARG A 78 0.74 -19.89 -6.34
C ARG A 78 1.25 -20.18 -7.74
N MET A 79 1.82 -21.35 -7.99
CA MET A 79 2.38 -21.70 -9.29
C MET A 79 1.29 -22.04 -10.29
N LEU A 80 0.28 -22.77 -9.85
CA LEU A 80 -0.88 -23.09 -10.64
C LEU A 80 -1.68 -21.83 -11.01
N LEU A 81 -1.91 -20.93 -10.05
CA LEU A 81 -2.57 -19.63 -10.31
C LEU A 81 -1.84 -18.80 -11.38
N ARG A 82 -0.52 -18.66 -11.25
CA ARG A 82 0.29 -17.92 -12.24
C ARG A 82 0.23 -18.58 -13.60
N ARG A 83 0.29 -19.92 -13.66
CA ARG A 83 0.19 -20.68 -14.91
C ARG A 83 -1.17 -20.49 -15.58
N LEU A 84 -2.27 -20.56 -14.83
CA LEU A 84 -3.62 -20.33 -15.35
C LEU A 84 -3.79 -18.90 -15.87
N ARG A 85 -3.25 -17.91 -15.15
CA ARG A 85 -3.26 -16.51 -15.60
C ARG A 85 -2.46 -16.33 -16.89
N HIS A 86 -1.25 -16.89 -16.95
CA HIS A 86 -0.39 -16.80 -18.13
C HIS A 86 -0.96 -17.55 -19.34
N ALA A 87 -1.66 -18.67 -19.12
CA ALA A 87 -2.36 -19.40 -20.17
C ALA A 87 -3.46 -18.57 -20.85
N ARG A 88 -4.02 -17.57 -20.13
CA ARG A 88 -4.98 -16.60 -20.66
C ARG A 88 -4.31 -15.30 -21.14
N MET A 89 -2.98 -15.20 -21.08
CA MET A 89 -2.19 -14.02 -21.44
C MET A 89 -2.60 -12.73 -20.69
N LEU A 90 -2.98 -12.85 -19.42
CA LEU A 90 -3.42 -11.71 -18.60
C LEU A 90 -2.34 -11.22 -17.64
N SER A 91 -2.21 -9.90 -17.48
CA SER A 91 -1.49 -9.34 -16.32
C SER A 91 -2.34 -9.47 -15.04
N GLN A 92 -1.75 -9.18 -13.87
CA GLN A 92 -2.50 -9.14 -12.61
C GLN A 92 -3.60 -8.07 -12.63
N GLN A 93 -3.34 -6.95 -13.32
CA GLN A 93 -4.31 -5.88 -13.49
C GLN A 93 -5.43 -6.32 -14.44
N ASP A 94 -5.08 -6.88 -15.60
CA ASP A 94 -6.08 -7.33 -16.57
C ASP A 94 -7.00 -8.40 -15.98
N MET A 95 -6.45 -9.33 -15.20
CA MET A 95 -7.22 -10.33 -14.48
C MET A 95 -8.17 -9.71 -13.45
N ALA A 96 -7.72 -8.67 -12.72
CA ALA A 96 -8.57 -7.94 -11.78
C ALA A 96 -9.72 -7.22 -12.50
N ASP A 97 -9.43 -6.57 -13.62
CA ASP A 97 -10.43 -5.88 -14.43
C ASP A 97 -11.42 -6.87 -15.03
N ASP A 98 -10.95 -8.06 -15.45
CA ASP A 98 -11.79 -9.17 -15.90
C ASP A 98 -12.70 -9.71 -14.79
N CYS A 99 -12.17 -9.84 -13.57
CA CYS A 99 -12.95 -10.24 -12.40
C CYS A 99 -14.05 -9.21 -12.13
N TRP A 100 -13.72 -7.93 -12.22
CA TRP A 100 -14.70 -6.85 -12.05
C TRP A 100 -15.78 -6.88 -13.14
N ARG A 101 -15.39 -7.01 -14.41
CA ARG A 101 -16.33 -7.13 -15.56
C ARG A 101 -17.31 -8.29 -15.41
N ARG A 102 -16.87 -9.41 -14.85
CA ARG A 102 -17.68 -10.62 -14.62
C ARG A 102 -18.37 -10.65 -13.25
N ASN A 103 -18.37 -9.53 -12.53
CA ASN A 103 -19.01 -9.35 -11.22
C ASN A 103 -18.44 -10.25 -10.09
N PHE A 104 -17.19 -10.68 -10.21
CA PHE A 104 -16.46 -11.36 -9.14
C PHE A 104 -15.94 -10.33 -8.13
N ARG A 105 -16.21 -10.55 -6.84
CA ARG A 105 -15.75 -9.66 -5.75
C ARG A 105 -14.29 -9.93 -5.36
N ILE A 106 -13.39 -9.85 -6.33
CA ILE A 106 -11.95 -10.06 -6.14
C ILE A 106 -11.24 -8.78 -6.56
N SER A 107 -10.44 -8.21 -5.66
CA SER A 107 -9.60 -7.05 -5.96
C SER A 107 -8.20 -7.48 -6.39
N ILE A 108 -7.48 -6.58 -7.07
CA ILE A 108 -6.07 -6.80 -7.43
C ILE A 108 -5.20 -7.12 -6.21
N ALA A 109 -5.47 -6.51 -5.05
CA ALA A 109 -4.74 -6.80 -3.82
C ALA A 109 -4.93 -8.26 -3.38
N THR A 110 -6.12 -8.81 -3.55
CA THR A 110 -6.40 -10.22 -3.25
C THR A 110 -5.73 -11.15 -4.26
N ILE A 111 -5.67 -10.80 -5.55
CA ILE A 111 -4.94 -11.57 -6.58
C ILE A 111 -3.44 -11.60 -6.25
N LYS A 112 -2.84 -10.43 -5.98
CA LYS A 112 -1.44 -10.33 -5.55
C LYS A 112 -1.16 -11.19 -4.32
N ARG A 113 -2.04 -11.12 -3.32
CA ARG A 113 -1.93 -11.92 -2.09
C ARG A 113 -1.96 -13.43 -2.40
N ALA A 114 -2.90 -13.87 -3.24
CA ALA A 114 -3.03 -15.27 -3.65
C ALA A 114 -1.80 -15.75 -4.45
N GLU A 115 -1.30 -14.96 -5.40
CA GLU A 115 -0.11 -15.30 -6.19
C GLU A 115 1.21 -15.22 -5.41
N SER A 116 1.19 -14.55 -4.25
CA SER A 116 2.30 -14.53 -3.29
C SER A 116 2.21 -15.67 -2.27
N GLY A 117 1.19 -16.54 -2.35
CA GLY A 117 1.03 -17.72 -1.48
C GLY A 117 0.47 -17.41 -0.09
N HIS A 118 -0.15 -16.25 0.11
CA HIS A 118 -0.77 -15.93 1.40
C HIS A 118 -2.18 -16.53 1.47
N ALA A 119 -2.60 -16.92 2.68
CA ALA A 119 -3.93 -17.46 2.91
C ALA A 119 -5.04 -16.45 2.57
N VAL A 120 -6.04 -16.91 1.83
CA VAL A 120 -7.22 -16.14 1.42
C VAL A 120 -8.50 -16.82 1.92
N ARG A 121 -9.58 -16.03 2.10
CA ARG A 121 -10.86 -16.57 2.59
C ARG A 121 -11.47 -17.57 1.61
N PHE A 122 -12.15 -18.60 2.09
CA PHE A 122 -12.79 -19.62 1.24
C PHE A 122 -13.75 -19.04 0.19
N ARG A 123 -14.43 -17.92 0.48
CA ARG A 123 -15.25 -17.22 -0.51
C ARG A 123 -14.43 -16.82 -1.74
N ILE A 124 -13.24 -16.29 -1.54
CA ILE A 124 -12.35 -15.88 -2.63
C ILE A 124 -11.87 -17.10 -3.41
N VAL A 125 -11.52 -18.19 -2.72
CA VAL A 125 -11.15 -19.45 -3.35
C VAL A 125 -12.27 -19.93 -4.28
N ARG A 126 -13.52 -19.87 -3.83
CA ARG A 126 -14.69 -20.25 -4.63
C ARG A 126 -14.90 -19.35 -5.84
N GLU A 127 -14.72 -18.04 -5.70
CA GLU A 127 -14.83 -17.12 -6.84
C GLU A 127 -13.68 -17.32 -7.84
N LEU A 128 -12.45 -17.60 -7.39
CA LEU A 128 -11.32 -17.92 -8.28
C LEU A 128 -11.52 -19.25 -9.01
N ALA A 129 -12.05 -20.27 -8.31
CA ALA A 129 -12.43 -21.56 -8.91
C ALA A 129 -13.43 -21.36 -10.06
N ARG A 130 -14.46 -20.53 -9.84
CA ARG A 130 -15.44 -20.16 -10.87
C ARG A 130 -14.84 -19.35 -12.02
N TYR A 131 -13.92 -18.43 -11.72
CA TYR A 131 -13.27 -17.63 -12.76
C TYR A 131 -12.40 -18.48 -13.69
N PHE A 132 -11.66 -19.43 -13.13
CA PHE A 132 -10.78 -20.32 -13.90
C PHE A 132 -11.47 -21.57 -14.47
N ASP A 133 -12.69 -21.87 -14.01
CA ASP A 133 -13.44 -23.09 -14.31
C ASP A 133 -12.68 -24.36 -13.88
N VAL A 134 -12.13 -24.32 -12.66
CA VAL A 134 -11.33 -25.40 -12.06
C VAL A 134 -11.92 -25.71 -10.68
N PRO A 135 -12.01 -26.98 -10.26
CA PRO A 135 -12.50 -27.32 -8.93
C PRO A 135 -11.63 -26.68 -7.84
N ALA A 136 -12.28 -26.22 -6.77
CA ALA A 136 -11.60 -25.50 -5.70
C ALA A 136 -10.48 -26.31 -5.03
N ALA A 137 -10.61 -27.64 -4.98
CA ALA A 137 -9.62 -28.55 -4.42
C ALA A 137 -8.27 -28.48 -5.16
N ASP A 138 -8.29 -28.38 -6.49
CA ASP A 138 -7.08 -28.35 -7.32
C ASP A 138 -6.32 -27.02 -7.18
N LEU A 139 -7.02 -25.96 -6.75
CA LEU A 139 -6.41 -24.67 -6.51
C LEU A 139 -5.74 -24.58 -5.13
N LEU A 140 -6.01 -25.51 -4.21
CA LEU A 140 -5.42 -25.50 -2.88
C LEU A 140 -3.94 -25.90 -2.95
N SER A 141 -3.12 -25.25 -2.13
CA SER A 141 -1.79 -25.76 -1.82
C SER A 141 -1.96 -26.83 -0.75
N ALA A 142 -1.62 -28.08 -1.08
CA ALA A 142 -1.44 -29.14 -0.10
C ALA A 142 -0.32 -28.79 0.88
#